data_AF-A0A3B6I0F6-F1
#
_entry.id   AF-A0A3B6I0F6-F1
#
_cell.length_a   1.000
_cell.length_b   1.000
_cell.length_c   1.000
_cell.angle_alpha   90.00
_cell.angle_beta   90.00
_cell.angle_gamma   90.00
#
_symmetry.space_group_name_H-M   'P 1'
#
loop_
_entity.id
_entity.type
_entity.pdbx_description
1 polymer ?
#
loop_
_entity_poly.entity_id
_entity_poly.type
_entity_poly.pdbx_seq_one_letter_code
_entity_poly.pdbx_strand_id
1 'polypeptide(L)'
;MMEAAEFRPWSDLPPELLGLVLKRLPSLADRVRLRAVCHPWRSNSMLQPLPLPFPWLTLPDGTFLSIPNGEIHRISLPEDACCQGSIGNWLFLTHNDDVCYLMNPFSKTRLELPKLAKIWKRGILDLDSRFSPIFYKLVVPFPLDSLPCSLVAALIMDDSNCGTLCISEPPFETDSFRDDEHPVLHLGDVAFFDGKLYGLCGSGHLFIFELDKDLFIASMECVIHSLGDLGGTPQSLPREGACMVRDYLVECGGRLLMVIRWFRSTARPTSDDCLEHDRTVALGVFEADLHAEPVGWRTVSDLDGHALFLGQHSSKSLRAGECTGYQEDCIYFMCDYPWPKYSANPLRDAGVYNVRNETFLPLMSGTTAVPPRHAGQWRPTWYFPPEAV
;
A
#
# COMPACT_ATOMS: atom_id res chain seq x y z
N MET A 1 -11.29 3.31 -63.36
CA MET A 1 -10.75 4.41 -62.53
C MET A 1 -10.75 3.87 -61.11
N MET A 2 -9.59 3.46 -60.60
CA MET A 2 -9.47 2.95 -59.23
C MET A 2 -9.57 4.15 -58.29
N GLU A 3 -10.58 4.14 -57.43
CA GLU A 3 -10.76 5.11 -56.36
C GLU A 3 -9.54 5.03 -55.43
N ALA A 4 -8.77 6.11 -55.34
CA ALA A 4 -7.64 6.17 -54.42
C ALA A 4 -8.20 6.07 -53.00
N ALA A 5 -7.69 5.15 -52.20
CA ALA A 5 -8.06 5.06 -50.80
C ALA A 5 -7.74 6.39 -50.11
N GLU A 6 -8.76 7.18 -49.76
CA GLU A 6 -8.60 8.38 -48.96
C GLU A 6 -8.15 7.98 -47.55
N PHE A 7 -6.88 8.24 -47.24
CA PHE A 7 -6.37 8.10 -45.88
C PHE A 7 -6.92 9.25 -45.03
N ARG A 8 -7.87 8.92 -44.14
CA ARG A 8 -8.32 9.86 -43.13
C ARG A 8 -7.17 10.17 -42.16
N PRO A 9 -7.04 11.43 -41.71
CA PRO A 9 -6.01 11.78 -40.74
C PRO A 9 -6.31 11.10 -39.40
N TRP A 10 -5.26 10.73 -38.65
CA TRP A 10 -5.40 10.11 -37.33
C TRP A 10 -6.13 11.00 -36.31
N SER A 11 -6.22 12.32 -36.54
CA SER A 11 -7.05 13.23 -35.75
C SER A 11 -8.53 12.84 -35.74
N ASP A 12 -8.99 12.17 -36.80
CA ASP A 12 -10.39 11.80 -37.02
C ASP A 12 -10.67 10.36 -36.57
N LEU A 13 -9.77 9.78 -35.77
CA LEU A 13 -9.94 8.46 -35.20
C LEU A 13 -11.24 8.42 -34.36
N PRO A 14 -12.16 7.47 -34.65
CA PRO A 14 -13.38 7.31 -33.88
C PRO A 14 -13.11 7.18 -32.37
N PRO A 15 -13.91 7.81 -31.50
CA PRO A 15 -13.72 7.77 -30.05
C PRO A 15 -13.60 6.35 -29.48
N GLU A 16 -14.34 5.39 -30.04
CA GLU A 16 -14.35 4.00 -29.63
C GLU A 16 -13.00 3.33 -29.88
N LEU A 17 -12.38 3.60 -31.03
CA LEU A 17 -11.06 3.08 -31.36
C LEU A 17 -9.98 3.75 -30.53
N LEU A 18 -10.08 5.06 -30.29
CA LEU A 18 -9.18 5.76 -29.37
C LEU A 18 -9.29 5.19 -27.94
N GLY A 19 -10.50 4.85 -27.50
CA GLY A 19 -10.75 4.15 -26.23
C GLY A 19 -10.04 2.81 -26.14
N LEU A 20 -10.08 2.00 -27.21
CA LEU A 20 -9.35 0.72 -27.27
C LEU A 20 -7.82 0.90 -27.21
N VAL A 21 -7.29 1.96 -27.81
CA VAL A 21 -5.86 2.30 -27.69
C VAL A 21 -5.52 2.67 -26.24
N LEU A 22 -6.30 3.56 -25.62
CA LEU A 22 -6.10 3.99 -24.23
C LEU A 22 -6.15 2.83 -23.23
N LYS A 23 -7.09 1.88 -23.41
CA LYS A 23 -7.20 0.67 -22.58
C LYS A 23 -5.96 -0.23 -22.64
N ARG A 24 -5.10 -0.07 -23.65
CA ARG A 24 -3.85 -0.83 -23.80
C ARG A 24 -2.63 -0.09 -23.28
N LEU A 25 -2.78 1.13 -22.77
CA LEU A 25 -1.70 1.92 -22.19
C LEU A 25 -1.73 1.77 -20.65
N PRO A 26 -0.83 0.95 -20.05
CA PRO A 26 -0.81 0.74 -18.61
C PRO A 26 -0.27 1.95 -17.83
N SER A 27 0.58 2.77 -18.46
CA SER A 27 1.18 3.97 -17.86
C SER A 27 0.22 5.16 -17.93
N LEU A 28 -0.03 5.79 -16.78
CA LEU A 28 -0.73 7.08 -16.73
C LEU A 28 0.01 8.15 -17.55
N ALA A 29 1.36 8.12 -17.57
CA ALA A 29 2.16 9.09 -18.31
C ALA A 29 1.88 9.00 -19.83
N ASP A 30 1.78 7.78 -20.36
CA ASP A 30 1.48 7.55 -21.78
C ASP A 30 0.06 7.98 -22.14
N ARG A 31 -0.91 7.78 -21.23
CA ARG A 31 -2.28 8.30 -21.41
C ARG A 31 -2.30 9.83 -21.46
N VAL A 32 -1.55 10.50 -20.57
CA VAL A 32 -1.42 11.96 -20.58
C VAL A 32 -0.74 12.45 -21.87
N ARG A 33 0.33 11.79 -22.32
CA ARG A 33 1.02 12.11 -23.58
C ARG A 33 0.08 11.97 -24.79
N LEU A 34 -0.71 10.89 -24.84
CA LEU A 34 -1.71 10.67 -25.90
C LEU A 34 -2.75 11.80 -25.92
N ARG A 35 -3.21 12.25 -24.75
CA ARG A 35 -4.14 13.41 -24.62
C ARG A 35 -3.53 14.75 -25.02
N ALA A 36 -2.21 14.84 -25.09
CA ALA A 36 -1.50 16.05 -25.50
C ALA A 36 -1.26 16.14 -27.02
N VAL A 37 -1.55 15.08 -27.79
CA VAL A 37 -1.30 15.03 -29.24
C VAL A 37 -2.11 16.07 -30.02
N CYS A 38 -3.43 16.09 -29.83
CA CYS A 38 -4.32 17.06 -30.49
C CYS A 38 -5.64 17.24 -29.72
N HIS A 39 -6.39 18.29 -30.05
CA HIS A 39 -7.67 18.59 -29.39
C HIS A 39 -8.71 17.47 -29.54
N PRO A 40 -8.95 16.88 -30.74
CA PRO A 40 -9.88 15.74 -30.87
C PRO A 40 -9.52 14.56 -29.98
N TRP A 41 -8.24 14.18 -29.89
CA TRP A 41 -7.80 13.08 -29.04
C TRP A 41 -8.01 13.38 -27.56
N ARG A 42 -7.69 14.62 -27.13
CA ARG A 42 -7.99 15.07 -25.76
C ARG A 42 -9.47 14.92 -25.46
N SER A 43 -10.35 15.56 -26.25
CA SER A 43 -11.79 15.57 -26.00
C SER A 43 -12.40 14.16 -26.05
N ASN A 44 -12.07 13.38 -27.08
CA ASN A 44 -12.62 12.03 -27.25
C ASN A 44 -12.14 11.07 -26.16
N SER A 45 -10.89 11.20 -25.69
CA SER A 45 -10.36 10.36 -24.61
C SER A 45 -11.01 10.58 -23.25
N MET A 46 -11.57 11.77 -23.00
CA MET A 46 -12.25 12.09 -21.74
C MET A 46 -13.64 11.46 -21.66
N LEU A 47 -14.18 11.03 -22.81
CA LEU A 47 -15.47 10.35 -22.91
C LEU A 47 -15.36 8.83 -22.73
N GLN A 48 -14.14 8.30 -22.64
CA GLN A 48 -13.90 6.85 -22.57
C GLN A 48 -13.69 6.42 -21.11
N PRO A 49 -14.41 5.41 -20.62
CA PRO A 49 -14.10 4.82 -19.32
C PRO A 49 -12.75 4.10 -19.44
N LEU A 50 -11.80 4.48 -18.58
CA LEU A 50 -10.45 3.94 -18.61
C LEU A 50 -10.22 3.03 -17.41
N PRO A 51 -9.63 1.83 -17.62
CA PRO A 51 -9.19 1.00 -16.51
C PRO A 51 -8.15 1.74 -15.67
N LEU A 52 -8.04 1.44 -14.39
CA LEU A 52 -7.04 2.08 -13.53
C LEU A 52 -5.61 1.82 -14.06
N PRO A 53 -4.72 2.85 -14.01
CA PRO A 53 -3.32 2.67 -14.36
C PRO A 53 -2.61 1.80 -13.32
N PHE A 54 -1.48 1.22 -13.71
CA PHE A 54 -0.65 0.43 -12.79
C PHE A 54 -0.10 1.31 -11.65
N PRO A 55 -0.03 0.81 -10.40
CA PRO A 55 0.39 1.63 -9.27
C PRO A 55 1.86 2.02 -9.41
N TRP A 56 2.21 3.13 -8.76
CA TRP A 56 3.59 3.58 -8.65
C TRP A 56 4.15 3.18 -7.29
N LEU A 57 5.46 2.99 -7.24
CA LEU A 57 6.20 2.81 -6.00
C LEU A 57 6.91 4.11 -5.64
N THR A 58 6.68 4.65 -4.44
CA THR A 58 7.49 5.79 -3.97
C THR A 58 8.91 5.31 -3.67
N LEU A 59 9.90 6.11 -4.05
CA LEU A 59 11.31 5.85 -3.80
C LEU A 59 11.83 6.79 -2.70
N PRO A 60 12.88 6.39 -1.96
CA PRO A 60 13.42 7.21 -0.87
C PRO A 60 13.87 8.60 -1.28
N ASP A 61 14.25 8.80 -2.54
CA ASP A 61 14.73 10.07 -3.07
C ASP A 61 13.61 11.04 -3.49
N GLY A 62 12.36 10.73 -3.18
CA GLY A 62 11.21 11.58 -3.51
C GLY A 62 10.66 11.40 -4.93
N THR A 63 11.04 10.32 -5.61
CA THR A 63 10.54 10.00 -6.95
C THR A 63 9.57 8.82 -6.95
N PHE A 64 8.83 8.65 -8.05
CA PHE A 64 7.83 7.59 -8.21
C PHE A 64 8.26 6.67 -9.34
N LEU A 65 8.35 5.37 -9.09
CA LEU A 65 8.67 4.35 -10.08
C LEU A 65 7.39 3.73 -10.64
N SER A 66 7.22 3.79 -11.96
CA SER A 66 6.20 3.02 -12.68
C SER A 66 6.74 1.63 -13.01
N ILE A 67 6.11 0.59 -12.44
CA ILE A 67 6.58 -0.80 -12.53
C ILE A 67 6.57 -1.38 -13.96
N PRO A 68 5.53 -1.19 -14.80
CA PRO A 68 5.48 -1.84 -16.11
C PRO A 68 6.63 -1.43 -17.04
N ASN A 69 7.02 -0.16 -17.00
CA ASN A 69 7.97 0.43 -17.95
C ASN A 69 9.29 0.87 -17.31
N GLY A 70 9.41 0.81 -15.98
CA GLY A 70 10.55 1.34 -15.21
C GLY A 70 10.73 2.87 -15.31
N GLU A 71 9.71 3.60 -15.76
CA GLU A 71 9.74 5.05 -15.86
C GLU A 71 9.75 5.68 -14.45
N ILE A 72 10.51 6.77 -14.30
CA ILE A 72 10.60 7.50 -13.03
C ILE A 72 9.92 8.85 -13.19
N HIS A 73 8.89 9.06 -12.40
CA HIS A 73 8.11 10.29 -12.37
C HIS A 73 8.53 11.16 -11.18
N ARG A 74 8.50 12.47 -11.39
CA ARG A 74 8.65 13.47 -10.33
C ARG A 74 7.36 14.24 -10.24
N ILE A 75 6.81 14.31 -9.04
CA ILE A 75 5.64 15.13 -8.76
C ILE A 75 6.07 16.29 -7.88
N SER A 76 5.63 17.49 -8.23
CA SER A 76 5.88 18.68 -7.41
C SER A 76 5.11 18.57 -6.09
N LEU A 77 5.86 18.33 -5.02
CA LEU A 77 5.40 18.39 -3.64
C LEU A 77 6.01 19.61 -2.94
N PRO A 78 5.45 20.03 -1.79
CA PRO A 78 6.04 21.09 -0.98
C PRO A 78 7.50 20.79 -0.65
N GLU A 79 8.33 21.84 -0.59
CA GLU A 79 9.71 21.73 -0.12
C GLU A 79 9.71 21.11 1.29
N ASP A 80 10.73 20.31 1.59
CA ASP A 80 10.92 19.63 2.88
C ASP A 80 9.80 18.64 3.31
N ALA A 81 8.85 18.31 2.43
CA ALA A 81 7.86 17.28 2.69
C ALA A 81 8.44 15.86 2.51
N CYS A 82 8.21 15.00 3.50
CA CYS A 82 8.62 13.61 3.49
C CYS A 82 7.41 12.68 3.43
N CYS A 83 7.40 11.77 2.45
CA CYS A 83 6.34 10.78 2.35
C CYS A 83 6.55 9.67 3.39
N GLN A 84 5.56 9.44 4.25
CA GLN A 84 5.57 8.39 5.26
C GLN A 84 4.62 7.22 4.93
N GLY A 85 3.84 7.33 3.84
CA GLY A 85 2.87 6.33 3.44
C GLY A 85 1.86 6.88 2.43
N SER A 86 0.87 6.06 2.06
CA SER A 86 -0.16 6.47 1.10
C SER A 86 -1.48 5.72 1.32
N ILE A 87 -2.56 6.38 0.94
CA ILE A 87 -3.92 5.83 0.95
C ILE A 87 -4.51 6.07 -0.43
N GLY A 88 -4.46 5.04 -1.29
CA GLY A 88 -4.90 5.18 -2.68
C GLY A 88 -4.09 6.24 -3.44
N ASN A 89 -4.76 7.29 -3.91
CA ASN A 89 -4.18 8.44 -4.63
C ASN A 89 -3.74 9.60 -3.69
N TRP A 90 -3.79 9.42 -2.38
CA TRP A 90 -3.35 10.39 -1.37
C TRP A 90 -2.02 9.98 -0.75
N LEU A 91 -1.12 10.94 -0.58
CA LEU A 91 0.16 10.77 0.09
C LEU A 91 0.06 11.25 1.52
N PHE A 92 0.54 10.45 2.47
CA PHE A 92 0.75 10.91 3.84
C PHE A 92 2.12 11.59 3.92
N LEU A 93 2.10 12.91 4.16
CA LEU A 93 3.28 13.75 4.19
C LEU A 93 3.49 14.33 5.58
N THR A 94 4.76 14.37 5.99
CA THR A 94 5.23 15.07 7.18
C THR A 94 6.15 16.22 6.78
N HIS A 95 6.03 17.36 7.44
CA HIS A 95 6.91 18.52 7.26
C HIS A 95 7.88 18.66 8.45
N ASN A 96 9.00 19.34 8.26
CA ASN A 96 9.99 19.62 9.32
C ASN A 96 9.40 20.45 10.49
N ASP A 97 8.32 21.20 10.26
CA ASP A 97 7.59 21.93 11.31
C ASP A 97 6.57 21.03 12.06
N ASP A 98 6.79 19.71 11.99
CA ASP A 98 5.98 18.65 12.59
C ASP A 98 4.50 18.66 12.19
N VAL A 99 4.18 19.15 10.99
CA VAL A 99 2.82 19.10 10.44
C VAL A 99 2.64 17.79 9.69
N CYS A 100 1.56 17.09 10.02
CA CYS A 100 1.13 15.84 9.37
C CYS A 100 -0.12 16.12 8.52
N TYR A 101 -0.12 15.72 7.25
CA TYR A 101 -1.29 15.89 6.38
C TYR A 101 -1.34 14.83 5.28
N LEU A 102 -2.53 14.54 4.79
CA LEU A 102 -2.76 13.82 3.54
C LEU A 102 -2.85 14.83 2.41
N MET A 103 -2.22 14.55 1.27
CA MET A 103 -2.27 15.39 0.08
C MET A 103 -2.52 14.55 -1.17
N ASN A 104 -3.49 14.98 -1.98
CA ASN A 104 -3.61 14.50 -3.34
C ASN A 104 -2.69 15.35 -4.24
N PRO A 105 -1.66 14.76 -4.87
CA PRO A 105 -0.65 15.51 -5.58
C PRO A 105 -1.14 16.07 -6.94
N PHE A 106 -2.26 15.58 -7.48
CA PHE A 106 -2.86 16.07 -8.72
C PHE A 106 -3.89 17.17 -8.49
N SER A 107 -4.84 16.96 -7.56
CA SER A 107 -5.83 17.99 -7.22
C SER A 107 -5.28 19.10 -6.31
N LYS A 108 -4.13 18.84 -5.66
CA LYS A 108 -3.51 19.69 -4.62
C LYS A 108 -4.37 19.85 -3.36
N THR A 109 -5.44 19.07 -3.20
CA THR A 109 -6.26 19.04 -1.99
C THR A 109 -5.44 18.51 -0.81
N ARG A 110 -5.64 19.11 0.37
CA ARG A 110 -4.95 18.76 1.61
C ARG A 110 -5.94 18.47 2.72
N LEU A 111 -5.58 17.51 3.57
CA LEU A 111 -6.32 17.14 4.77
C LEU A 111 -5.33 17.08 5.94
N GLU A 112 -5.40 18.06 6.83
CA GLU A 112 -4.50 18.13 7.98
C GLU A 112 -4.87 17.08 9.03
N LEU A 113 -3.84 16.50 9.66
CA LEU A 113 -3.95 15.47 10.69
C LEU A 113 -3.28 15.99 11.99
N PRO A 114 -3.84 17.03 12.63
CA PRO A 114 -3.21 17.71 13.77
C PRO A 114 -3.01 16.78 14.98
N LYS A 115 -3.87 15.77 15.16
CA LYS A 115 -3.71 14.76 16.22
C LYS A 115 -2.46 13.90 16.00
N LEU A 116 -2.19 13.49 14.76
CA LEU A 116 -0.96 12.75 14.43
C LEU A 116 0.29 13.61 14.58
N ALA A 117 0.22 14.90 14.23
CA ALA A 117 1.30 15.85 14.46
C ALA A 117 1.69 15.93 15.95
N LYS A 118 0.72 15.96 16.88
CA LYS A 118 1.00 15.95 18.34
C LYS A 118 1.75 14.67 18.76
N ILE A 119 1.36 13.50 18.24
CA ILE A 119 2.01 12.21 18.56
C ILE A 119 3.42 12.16 17.98
N TRP A 120 3.57 12.60 16.74
CA TRP A 120 4.87 12.71 16.07
C TRP A 120 5.84 13.58 16.87
N LYS A 121 5.39 14.75 17.36
CA LYS A 121 6.16 15.64 18.23
C LYS A 121 6.64 14.97 19.52
N ARG A 122 5.78 14.16 20.15
CA ARG A 122 6.13 13.46 21.41
C ARG A 122 7.24 12.43 21.19
N GLY A 123 7.27 11.75 20.04
CA GLY A 123 8.34 10.82 19.69
C GLY A 123 9.68 11.49 19.34
N ILE A 124 9.68 12.74 18.86
CA ILE A 124 10.92 13.44 18.46
C ILE A 124 11.54 14.26 19.60
N LEU A 125 10.74 14.91 20.46
CA LEU A 125 11.23 15.90 21.43
C LEU A 125 11.74 15.31 22.75
N ASP A 126 11.53 14.02 23.00
CA ASP A 126 11.92 13.38 24.25
C ASP A 126 13.17 12.52 24.02
N LEU A 127 14.35 13.15 24.13
CA LEU A 127 15.67 12.52 23.96
C LEU A 127 15.99 11.42 24.98
N ASP A 128 15.18 11.29 26.04
CA ASP A 128 15.25 10.23 27.05
C ASP A 128 14.18 9.14 26.82
N SER A 129 13.36 9.30 25.77
CA SER A 129 12.26 8.39 25.44
C SER A 129 12.70 7.34 24.43
N ARG A 130 12.35 6.09 24.72
CA ARG A 130 12.54 4.92 23.86
C ARG A 130 11.51 4.89 22.71
N PHE A 131 11.23 6.02 22.06
CA PHE A 131 10.14 6.13 21.08
C PHE A 131 10.62 6.72 19.77
N SER A 132 11.33 5.92 18.97
CA SER A 132 11.47 6.21 17.54
C SER A 132 10.34 5.51 16.78
N PRO A 133 9.35 6.23 16.20
CA PRO A 133 8.30 5.57 15.44
C PRO A 133 8.91 4.97 14.16
N ILE A 134 8.88 3.65 14.09
CA ILE A 134 9.48 2.89 12.98
C ILE A 134 8.50 2.82 11.81
N PHE A 135 7.18 2.86 12.09
CA PHE A 135 6.15 2.51 11.13
C PHE A 135 4.80 3.21 11.35
N TYR A 136 4.14 3.52 10.23
CA TYR A 136 2.80 4.09 10.15
C TYR A 136 1.98 3.36 9.10
N LYS A 137 0.75 2.96 9.42
CA LYS A 137 -0.26 2.60 8.42
C LYS A 137 -1.53 3.37 8.67
N LEU A 138 -2.02 4.02 7.63
CA LEU A 138 -3.27 4.74 7.66
C LEU A 138 -4.32 3.96 6.87
N VAL A 139 -5.50 3.84 7.44
CA VAL A 139 -6.65 3.17 6.84
C VAL A 139 -7.89 4.05 6.97
N VAL A 140 -8.75 3.97 5.95
CA VAL A 140 -10.00 4.71 5.86
C VAL A 140 -11.13 3.75 5.50
N PRO A 141 -12.35 3.92 6.03
CA PRO A 141 -13.48 3.04 5.70
C PRO A 141 -14.02 3.31 4.30
N PHE A 142 -13.81 4.51 3.75
CA PHE A 142 -14.29 4.93 2.43
C PHE A 142 -13.21 5.72 1.69
N PRO A 143 -13.25 5.76 0.34
CA PRO A 143 -12.33 6.60 -0.44
C PRO A 143 -12.41 8.07 -0.01
N LEU A 144 -11.25 8.69 0.21
CA LEU A 144 -11.15 10.09 0.64
C LEU A 144 -11.79 11.09 -0.34
N ASP A 145 -11.93 10.69 -1.61
CA ASP A 145 -12.58 11.50 -2.64
C ASP A 145 -14.12 11.51 -2.51
N SER A 146 -14.71 10.65 -1.66
CA SER A 146 -16.16 10.39 -1.63
C SER A 146 -16.95 11.06 -0.49
N LEU A 147 -16.32 11.71 0.50
CA LEU A 147 -16.99 12.53 1.54
C LEU A 147 -16.03 13.54 2.19
N PRO A 148 -16.50 14.73 2.60
CA PRO A 148 -15.66 15.72 3.29
C PRO A 148 -15.31 15.37 4.75
N CYS A 149 -15.90 14.31 5.33
CA CYS A 149 -15.63 13.84 6.70
C CYS A 149 -15.24 12.35 6.67
N SER A 150 -14.03 12.05 6.22
CA SER A 150 -13.55 10.67 6.18
C SER A 150 -12.78 10.37 7.46
N LEU A 151 -13.31 9.44 8.26
CA LEU A 151 -12.62 8.82 9.39
C LEU A 151 -11.26 8.27 8.93
N VAL A 152 -10.18 8.63 9.63
CA VAL A 152 -8.84 8.11 9.41
C VAL A 152 -8.38 7.39 10.67
N ALA A 153 -8.09 6.10 10.54
CA ALA A 153 -7.39 5.36 11.58
C ALA A 153 -5.91 5.21 11.20
N ALA A 154 -5.02 5.39 12.16
CA ALA A 154 -3.58 5.30 12.01
C ALA A 154 -3.01 4.35 13.06
N LEU A 155 -2.35 3.29 12.61
CA LEU A 155 -1.51 2.44 13.45
C LEU A 155 -0.09 2.99 13.45
N ILE A 156 0.45 3.25 14.64
CA ILE A 156 1.81 3.74 14.87
C ILE A 156 2.55 2.67 15.66
N MET A 157 3.66 2.17 15.13
CA MET A 157 4.51 1.20 15.84
C MET A 157 5.86 1.84 16.19
N ASP A 158 6.29 1.64 17.43
CA ASP A 158 7.59 2.07 17.93
C ASP A 158 8.64 0.95 17.90
N ASP A 159 9.87 1.30 18.29
CA ASP A 159 11.01 0.40 18.38
C ASP A 159 10.90 -0.67 19.48
N SER A 160 9.96 -0.52 20.40
CA SER A 160 9.62 -1.50 21.43
C SER A 160 8.57 -2.51 20.97
N ASN A 161 8.16 -2.43 19.69
CA ASN A 161 7.11 -3.23 19.08
C ASN A 161 5.75 -3.01 19.77
N CYS A 162 5.54 -1.84 20.37
CA CYS A 162 4.26 -1.42 20.91
C CYS A 162 3.49 -0.63 19.83
N GLY A 163 2.20 -0.96 19.69
CA GLY A 163 1.31 -0.33 18.73
C GLY A 163 0.39 0.67 19.39
N THR A 164 0.33 1.87 18.84
CA THR A 164 -0.68 2.87 19.19
C THR A 164 -1.64 3.02 18.02
N LEU A 165 -2.93 2.74 18.26
CA LEU A 165 -3.99 2.98 17.30
C LEU A 165 -4.61 4.35 17.56
N CYS A 166 -4.65 5.21 16.54
CA CYS A 166 -5.17 6.57 16.62
C CYS A 166 -6.30 6.75 15.62
N ILE A 167 -7.40 7.34 16.05
CA ILE A 167 -8.57 7.54 15.20
C ILE A 167 -8.89 9.04 15.17
N SER A 168 -9.12 9.56 13.98
CA SER A 168 -9.32 10.99 13.73
C SER A 168 -10.39 11.21 12.69
N GLU A 169 -11.26 12.19 12.92
CA GLU A 169 -12.18 12.73 11.92
C GLU A 169 -11.73 14.16 11.59
N PRO A 170 -11.01 14.37 10.48
CA PRO A 170 -10.64 15.71 10.05
C PRO A 170 -11.88 16.45 9.52
N PRO A 171 -12.05 17.77 9.76
CA PRO A 171 -11.13 18.71 10.41
C PRO A 171 -11.46 19.04 11.89
N PHE A 172 -12.29 18.25 12.59
CA PHE A 172 -12.84 18.65 13.88
C PHE A 172 -11.93 18.34 15.08
N GLU A 173 -11.72 19.38 15.90
CA GLU A 173 -11.00 19.41 17.19
C GLU A 173 -11.69 18.57 18.30
N THR A 174 -11.95 17.28 18.12
CA THR A 174 -12.32 16.44 19.28
C THR A 174 -11.07 16.14 20.11
N ASP A 175 -10.78 17.09 20.99
CA ASP A 175 -9.63 17.16 21.91
C ASP A 175 -9.85 16.23 23.09
N SER A 176 -9.95 14.93 22.80
CA SER A 176 -10.10 13.93 23.84
C SER A 176 -9.08 12.82 23.64
N PHE A 177 -7.89 13.14 24.12
CA PHE A 177 -6.85 12.19 24.45
C PHE A 177 -6.99 11.92 25.95
N ARG A 178 -7.33 10.69 26.33
CA ARG A 178 -6.90 10.16 27.62
C ARG A 178 -5.99 8.98 27.38
N ASP A 179 -4.84 9.12 28.02
CA ASP A 179 -3.85 8.13 28.35
C ASP A 179 -4.52 7.04 29.20
N ASP A 180 -5.36 6.22 28.56
CA ASP A 180 -5.69 4.94 29.16
C ASP A 180 -4.48 4.07 28.86
N GLU A 181 -3.61 3.94 29.87
CA GLU A 181 -2.53 2.96 30.01
C GLU A 181 -3.09 1.52 29.95
N HIS A 182 -3.80 1.18 28.89
CA HIS A 182 -4.00 -0.20 28.49
C HIS A 182 -3.04 -0.38 27.32
N PRO A 183 -1.93 -1.14 27.48
CA PRO A 183 -1.08 -1.48 26.36
C PRO A 183 -1.96 -2.21 25.34
N VAL A 184 -2.43 -1.48 24.33
CA VAL A 184 -3.16 -2.06 23.23
C VAL A 184 -2.11 -2.90 22.51
N LEU A 185 -2.23 -4.21 22.69
CA LEU A 185 -1.66 -5.36 21.99
C LEU A 185 -0.60 -5.06 20.92
N HIS A 186 0.36 -5.98 20.76
CA HIS A 186 1.36 -5.99 19.67
C HIS A 186 0.71 -6.15 18.26
N LEU A 187 -0.09 -5.18 17.83
CA LEU A 187 -0.76 -5.12 16.54
C LEU A 187 0.31 -5.02 15.45
N GLY A 188 0.36 -5.99 14.56
CA GLY A 188 1.20 -5.94 13.37
C GLY A 188 0.55 -5.14 12.25
N ASP A 189 -0.79 -5.18 12.14
CA ASP A 189 -1.50 -4.53 11.06
C ASP A 189 -2.97 -4.18 11.37
N VAL A 190 -3.59 -3.28 10.60
CA VAL A 190 -5.01 -2.89 10.69
C VAL A 190 -5.68 -2.76 9.32
N ALA A 191 -6.98 -2.99 9.25
CA ALA A 191 -7.80 -2.78 8.04
C ALA A 191 -9.28 -2.52 8.41
N PHE A 192 -9.98 -1.75 7.57
CA PHE A 192 -11.44 -1.67 7.64
C PHE A 192 -12.06 -2.80 6.81
N PHE A 193 -13.09 -3.44 7.36
CA PHE A 193 -13.88 -4.47 6.68
C PHE A 193 -15.33 -4.39 7.17
N ASP A 194 -16.29 -4.42 6.24
CA ASP A 194 -17.73 -4.33 6.55
C ASP A 194 -18.09 -3.20 7.54
N GLY A 195 -17.47 -2.02 7.35
CA GLY A 195 -17.68 -0.84 8.19
C GLY A 195 -17.07 -0.91 9.59
N LYS A 196 -16.39 -2.00 9.96
CA LYS A 196 -15.71 -2.18 11.25
C LYS A 196 -14.19 -2.13 11.09
N LEU A 197 -13.49 -1.73 12.15
CA LEU A 197 -12.04 -1.69 12.19
C LEU A 197 -11.51 -2.98 12.79
N TYR A 198 -10.63 -3.66 12.06
CA TYR A 198 -9.97 -4.88 12.48
C TYR A 198 -8.48 -4.64 12.72
N GLY A 199 -7.93 -5.30 13.73
CA GLY A 199 -6.50 -5.32 14.02
C GLY A 199 -5.96 -6.73 14.10
N LEU A 200 -4.79 -6.93 13.52
CA LEU A 200 -4.06 -8.18 13.51
C LEU A 200 -2.89 -8.09 14.47
N CYS A 201 -2.74 -9.07 15.37
CA CYS A 201 -1.61 -9.19 16.29
C CYS A 201 -0.73 -10.38 15.89
N GLY A 202 0.57 -10.30 16.22
CA GLY A 202 1.51 -11.40 15.98
C GLY A 202 1.01 -12.69 16.63
N SER A 203 1.07 -13.82 15.91
CA SER A 203 0.42 -15.13 16.15
C SER A 203 -0.98 -15.34 15.54
N GLY A 204 -1.46 -14.39 14.72
CA GLY A 204 -2.71 -14.54 13.98
C GLY A 204 -3.96 -14.27 14.80
N HIS A 205 -3.84 -13.52 15.91
CA HIS A 205 -5.02 -13.07 16.64
C HIS A 205 -5.68 -11.91 15.90
N LEU A 206 -6.99 -12.00 15.68
CA LEU A 206 -7.78 -10.96 15.04
C LEU A 206 -8.67 -10.28 16.07
N PHE A 207 -8.62 -8.96 16.12
CA PHE A 207 -9.41 -8.12 17.00
C PHE A 207 -10.36 -7.23 16.21
N ILE A 208 -11.55 -7.01 16.76
CA ILE A 208 -12.51 -6.01 16.28
C ILE A 208 -12.51 -4.85 17.29
N PHE A 209 -12.44 -3.63 16.78
CA PHE A 209 -12.59 -2.42 17.55
C PHE A 209 -13.97 -1.83 17.34
N GLU A 210 -14.74 -1.69 18.42
CA GLU A 210 -15.99 -0.94 18.39
C GLU A 210 -15.71 0.51 18.75
N LEU A 211 -16.17 1.42 17.90
CA LEU A 211 -16.02 2.85 18.10
C LEU A 211 -17.30 3.43 18.71
N ASP A 212 -17.16 4.28 19.73
CA ASP A 212 -18.28 5.07 20.23
C ASP A 212 -18.57 6.29 19.33
N LYS A 213 -19.55 7.10 19.75
CA LYS A 213 -19.98 8.30 19.02
C LYS A 213 -18.92 9.38 18.94
N ASP A 214 -17.96 9.36 19.86
CA ASP A 214 -16.86 10.32 19.95
C ASP A 214 -15.57 9.74 19.32
N LEU A 215 -15.68 8.61 18.62
CA LEU A 215 -14.60 7.89 17.92
C LEU A 215 -13.53 7.30 18.83
N PHE A 216 -13.88 7.03 20.09
CA PHE A 216 -13.03 6.24 20.98
C PHE A 216 -13.28 4.76 20.81
N ILE A 217 -12.26 3.97 21.12
CA ILE A 217 -12.38 2.52 21.23
C ILE A 217 -13.20 2.21 22.49
N ALA A 218 -14.48 1.91 22.29
CA ALA A 218 -15.41 1.57 23.36
C ALA A 218 -15.17 0.16 23.88
N SER A 219 -14.85 -0.76 22.98
CA SER A 219 -14.59 -2.16 23.28
C SER A 219 -13.58 -2.73 22.27
N MET A 220 -12.90 -3.78 22.71
CA MET A 220 -11.97 -4.55 21.89
C MET A 220 -12.24 -6.03 22.14
N GLU A 221 -12.64 -6.72 21.08
CA GLU A 221 -12.99 -8.14 21.14
C GLU A 221 -12.05 -8.96 20.25
N CYS A 222 -11.48 -10.03 20.80
CA CYS A 222 -10.71 -10.99 20.02
C CYS A 222 -11.68 -11.98 19.38
N VAL A 223 -11.78 -11.97 18.04
CA VAL A 223 -12.70 -12.85 17.30
C VAL A 223 -12.03 -14.10 16.75
N ILE A 224 -10.72 -14.04 16.50
CA ILE A 224 -9.92 -15.23 16.18
C ILE A 224 -8.73 -15.26 17.14
N HIS A 225 -8.59 -16.36 17.87
CA HIS A 225 -7.60 -16.49 18.94
C HIS A 225 -6.26 -17.09 18.49
N SER A 226 -6.15 -17.68 17.31
CA SER A 226 -4.87 -18.12 16.77
C SER A 226 -5.00 -18.52 15.30
N LEU A 227 -3.85 -18.60 14.63
CA LEU A 227 -3.74 -19.27 13.34
C LEU A 227 -3.92 -20.80 13.42
N GLY A 228 -3.88 -21.39 14.62
CA GLY A 228 -3.97 -22.84 14.83
C GLY A 228 -2.86 -23.62 14.10
N ASP A 229 -3.21 -24.82 13.63
CA ASP A 229 -2.30 -25.71 12.88
C ASP A 229 -1.97 -25.19 11.46
N LEU A 230 -2.63 -24.12 11.01
CA LEU A 230 -2.33 -23.47 9.74
C LEU A 230 -1.01 -22.67 9.79
N GLY A 231 -0.48 -22.42 10.98
CA GLY A 231 0.77 -21.71 11.24
C GLY A 231 2.04 -22.53 10.94
N GLY A 232 1.91 -23.66 10.24
CA GLY A 232 3.05 -24.38 9.71
C GLY A 232 3.86 -23.50 8.77
N THR A 233 5.17 -23.45 8.97
CA THR A 233 6.08 -23.07 7.89
C THR A 233 5.70 -23.91 6.66
N PRO A 234 5.49 -23.30 5.47
CA PRO A 234 5.25 -24.05 4.24
C PRO A 234 6.14 -25.31 4.19
N GLN A 235 5.57 -26.47 3.81
CA GLN A 235 6.30 -27.75 3.81
C GLN A 235 7.59 -27.71 2.96
N SER A 236 7.69 -26.72 2.06
CA SER A 236 8.84 -26.40 1.21
C SER A 236 9.98 -25.62 1.89
N LEU A 237 9.80 -25.12 3.12
CA LEU A 237 10.83 -24.35 3.83
C LEU A 237 11.92 -25.27 4.40
N PRO A 238 13.21 -25.04 4.05
CA PRO A 238 14.31 -25.75 4.69
C PRO A 238 14.33 -25.47 6.20
N ARG A 239 14.32 -26.53 7.01
CA ARG A 239 14.31 -26.48 8.49
C ARG A 239 15.50 -25.73 9.12
N GLU A 240 16.53 -25.40 8.35
CA GLU A 240 17.74 -24.75 8.85
C GLU A 240 17.70 -23.22 8.66
N GLY A 241 17.73 -22.48 9.77
CA GLY A 241 17.87 -21.02 9.81
C GLY A 241 16.62 -20.29 10.33
N ALA A 242 16.80 -19.20 11.08
CA ALA A 242 15.70 -18.34 11.48
C ALA A 242 14.99 -17.76 10.25
N CYS A 243 13.67 -17.76 10.26
CA CYS A 243 12.83 -17.12 9.24
C CYS A 243 12.15 -15.92 9.88
N MET A 244 12.19 -14.77 9.23
CA MET A 244 11.41 -13.61 9.64
C MET A 244 10.03 -13.67 8.99
N VAL A 245 9.06 -13.08 9.68
CA VAL A 245 7.65 -13.13 9.32
C VAL A 245 7.10 -11.71 9.33
N ARG A 246 6.28 -11.41 8.32
CA ARG A 246 5.48 -10.19 8.23
C ARG A 246 4.05 -10.58 7.92
N ASP A 247 3.11 -10.02 8.68
CA ASP A 247 1.69 -10.27 8.51
C ASP A 247 1.03 -9.00 7.98
N TYR A 248 0.19 -9.14 6.96
CA TYR A 248 -0.56 -8.05 6.37
C TYR A 248 -2.06 -8.36 6.45
N LEU A 249 -2.86 -7.37 6.80
CA LEU A 249 -4.31 -7.42 6.82
C LEU A 249 -4.86 -6.54 5.70
N VAL A 250 -5.72 -7.12 4.86
CA VAL A 250 -6.27 -6.44 3.67
C VAL A 250 -7.70 -6.89 3.38
N GLU A 251 -8.57 -5.95 3.08
CA GLU A 251 -9.89 -6.23 2.52
C GLU A 251 -9.76 -6.53 1.02
N CYS A 252 -10.41 -7.60 0.57
CA CYS A 252 -10.36 -8.08 -0.80
C CYS A 252 -11.71 -8.65 -1.25
N GLY A 253 -12.47 -7.84 -1.98
CA GLY A 253 -13.69 -8.29 -2.66
C GLY A 253 -14.77 -8.80 -1.71
N GLY A 254 -14.91 -8.18 -0.54
CA GLY A 254 -15.85 -8.63 0.50
C GLY A 254 -15.30 -9.74 1.39
N ARG A 255 -14.00 -10.03 1.32
CA ARG A 255 -13.29 -10.93 2.24
C ARG A 255 -12.23 -10.17 3.02
N LEU A 256 -12.01 -10.57 4.27
CA LEU A 256 -10.89 -10.09 5.06
C LEU A 256 -9.76 -11.10 5.00
N LEU A 257 -8.65 -10.72 4.38
CA LEU A 257 -7.50 -11.60 4.16
C LEU A 257 -6.32 -11.20 5.05
N MET A 258 -5.68 -12.20 5.63
CA MET A 258 -4.33 -12.12 6.18
C MET A 258 -3.35 -12.73 5.18
N VAL A 259 -2.30 -12.00 4.86
CA VAL A 259 -1.15 -12.52 4.11
C VAL A 259 0.05 -12.61 5.03
N ILE A 260 0.62 -13.81 5.16
CA ILE A 260 1.86 -14.04 5.88
C ILE A 260 2.99 -14.14 4.88
N ARG A 261 4.03 -13.34 5.04
CA ARG A 261 5.23 -13.34 4.22
C ARG A 261 6.42 -13.83 5.02
N TRP A 262 7.03 -14.91 4.56
CA TRP A 262 8.25 -15.47 5.11
C TRP A 262 9.45 -15.05 4.28
N PHE A 263 10.47 -14.53 4.95
CA PHE A 263 11.73 -14.16 4.31
C PHE A 263 12.93 -14.57 5.15
N ARG A 264 14.03 -14.85 4.46
CA ARG A 264 15.27 -15.33 5.06
C ARG A 264 16.46 -14.66 4.39
N SER A 265 17.50 -14.43 5.19
CA SER A 265 18.79 -13.96 4.69
C SER A 265 19.50 -15.04 3.87
N THR A 266 19.85 -14.72 2.62
CA THR A 266 20.53 -15.66 1.71
C THR A 266 22.06 -15.60 1.82
N ALA A 267 22.61 -14.57 2.47
CA ALA A 267 24.04 -14.40 2.67
C ALA A 267 24.33 -13.52 3.88
N ARG A 268 25.57 -13.55 4.38
CA ARG A 268 26.00 -12.62 5.44
C ARG A 268 25.95 -11.18 4.90
N PRO A 269 25.56 -10.19 5.72
CA PRO A 269 25.62 -8.79 5.33
C PRO A 269 27.02 -8.41 4.86
N THR A 270 27.12 -7.74 3.73
CA THR A 270 28.39 -7.21 3.20
C THR A 270 28.56 -5.71 3.48
N SER A 271 27.52 -5.10 4.03
CA SER A 271 27.40 -3.68 4.34
C SER A 271 26.72 -3.49 5.70
N ASP A 272 26.51 -2.22 6.10
CA ASP A 272 25.72 -1.87 7.29
C ASP A 272 24.23 -2.26 7.18
N ASP A 273 23.77 -2.71 6.00
CA ASP A 273 22.43 -3.24 5.79
C ASP A 273 22.33 -4.73 6.18
N CYS A 274 21.92 -4.98 7.41
CA CYS A 274 21.74 -6.35 7.93
C CYS A 274 20.73 -7.19 7.14
N LEU A 275 19.84 -6.57 6.36
CA LEU A 275 18.76 -7.24 5.61
C LEU A 275 19.04 -7.27 4.11
N GLU A 276 20.24 -6.84 3.66
CA GLU A 276 20.62 -6.67 2.25
C GLU A 276 20.26 -7.90 1.38
N HIS A 277 20.50 -9.08 1.96
CA HIS A 277 20.34 -10.39 1.33
C HIS A 277 19.06 -11.10 1.72
N ASP A 278 18.12 -10.42 2.38
CA ASP A 278 16.86 -11.05 2.73
C ASP A 278 15.99 -11.22 1.50
N ARG A 279 15.46 -12.43 1.33
CA ARG A 279 14.59 -12.78 0.22
C ARG A 279 13.34 -13.46 0.72
N THR A 280 12.22 -13.13 0.10
CA THR A 280 10.94 -13.79 0.32
C THR A 280 11.02 -15.19 -0.24
N VAL A 281 10.65 -16.14 0.61
CA VAL A 281 10.73 -17.58 0.32
C VAL A 281 9.34 -18.20 0.23
N ALA A 282 8.33 -17.61 0.86
CA ALA A 282 6.95 -18.05 0.78
C ALA A 282 5.98 -16.93 1.14
N LEU A 283 4.76 -17.01 0.59
CA LEU A 283 3.61 -16.29 1.08
C LEU A 283 2.47 -17.27 1.35
N GLY A 284 1.69 -17.00 2.40
CA GLY A 284 0.50 -17.76 2.76
C GLY A 284 -0.67 -16.80 2.85
N VAL A 285 -1.80 -17.20 2.27
CA VAL A 285 -3.02 -16.38 2.23
C VAL A 285 -4.10 -17.08 3.02
N PHE A 286 -4.67 -16.36 3.97
CA PHE A 286 -5.69 -16.86 4.88
C PHE A 286 -6.87 -15.90 4.89
N GLU A 287 -8.07 -16.44 4.77
CA GLU A 287 -9.31 -15.69 4.93
C GLU A 287 -9.83 -15.83 6.35
N ALA A 288 -10.29 -14.72 6.94
CA ALA A 288 -11.02 -14.74 8.21
C ALA A 288 -12.45 -15.23 7.94
N ASP A 289 -12.73 -16.50 8.25
CA ASP A 289 -14.06 -17.06 8.14
C ASP A 289 -14.87 -16.73 9.41
N LEU A 290 -15.42 -15.51 9.43
CA LEU A 290 -16.22 -14.98 10.54
C LEU A 290 -17.60 -15.63 10.68
N HIS A 291 -17.99 -16.48 9.72
CA HIS A 291 -19.28 -17.16 9.72
C HIS A 291 -19.17 -18.67 10.01
N ALA A 292 -17.94 -19.20 10.11
CA ALA A 292 -17.70 -20.57 10.52
C ALA A 292 -17.95 -20.80 12.01
N GLU A 293 -18.19 -22.06 12.37
CA GLU A 293 -18.33 -22.53 13.75
C GLU A 293 -17.36 -23.69 13.98
N PRO A 294 -16.21 -23.49 14.66
CA PRO A 294 -15.74 -22.22 15.25
C PRO A 294 -15.21 -21.22 14.20
N VAL A 295 -15.29 -19.92 14.52
CA VAL A 295 -14.67 -18.85 13.74
C VAL A 295 -13.15 -19.03 13.71
N GLY A 296 -12.55 -18.85 12.54
CA GLY A 296 -11.12 -19.09 12.37
C GLY A 296 -10.57 -18.66 11.02
N TRP A 297 -9.26 -18.86 10.86
CA TRP A 297 -8.60 -18.66 9.58
C TRP A 297 -8.80 -19.88 8.69
N ARG A 298 -8.95 -19.66 7.38
CA ARG A 298 -8.93 -20.72 6.36
C ARG A 298 -7.95 -20.37 5.26
N THR A 299 -7.13 -21.32 4.82
CA THR A 299 -6.23 -21.10 3.67
C THR A 299 -7.03 -20.94 2.39
N VAL A 300 -6.64 -19.96 1.57
CA VAL A 300 -7.22 -19.73 0.24
C VAL A 300 -6.16 -19.91 -0.84
N SER A 301 -6.59 -20.39 -2.01
CA SER A 301 -5.71 -20.70 -3.15
C SER A 301 -5.92 -19.76 -4.35
N ASP A 302 -6.81 -18.78 -4.20
CA ASP A 302 -7.10 -17.74 -5.18
C ASP A 302 -7.58 -16.46 -4.48
N LEU A 303 -7.63 -15.38 -5.24
CA LEU A 303 -8.04 -14.05 -4.79
C LEU A 303 -9.29 -13.59 -5.57
N ASP A 304 -10.10 -14.50 -6.11
CA ASP A 304 -11.26 -14.20 -6.96
C ASP A 304 -10.97 -13.21 -8.11
N GLY A 305 -9.80 -13.33 -8.74
CA GLY A 305 -9.38 -12.44 -9.83
C GLY A 305 -8.91 -11.06 -9.36
N HIS A 306 -8.65 -10.88 -8.06
CA HIS A 306 -8.03 -9.66 -7.53
C HIS A 306 -6.51 -9.75 -7.56
N ALA A 307 -5.88 -8.59 -7.58
CA ALA A 307 -4.48 -8.39 -7.30
C ALA A 307 -4.33 -7.71 -5.93
N LEU A 308 -3.43 -8.22 -5.10
CA LEU A 308 -3.07 -7.60 -3.82
C LEU A 308 -1.76 -6.84 -3.95
N PHE A 309 -1.71 -5.63 -3.40
CA PHE A 309 -0.50 -4.84 -3.28
C PHE A 309 -0.18 -4.75 -1.81
N LEU A 310 0.95 -5.33 -1.40
CA LEU A 310 1.38 -5.40 -0.01
C LEU A 310 2.57 -4.49 0.22
N GLY A 311 2.49 -3.71 1.29
CA GLY A 311 3.59 -2.94 1.84
C GLY A 311 3.27 -2.56 3.27
N GLN A 312 4.29 -2.31 4.08
CA GLN A 312 4.10 -1.86 5.47
C GLN A 312 3.05 -0.75 5.53
N HIS A 313 3.29 0.33 4.80
CA HIS A 313 2.56 1.59 4.96
C HIS A 313 1.23 1.63 4.23
N SER A 314 0.96 0.67 3.35
CA SER A 314 -0.25 0.61 2.55
C SER A 314 -0.41 -0.79 1.96
N SER A 315 -1.55 -1.40 2.24
CA SER A 315 -2.00 -2.63 1.58
C SER A 315 -3.33 -2.37 0.91
N LYS A 316 -3.50 -2.84 -0.32
CA LYS A 316 -4.73 -2.61 -1.10
C LYS A 316 -5.00 -3.76 -2.05
N SER A 317 -6.27 -4.09 -2.23
CA SER A 317 -6.74 -5.00 -3.27
C SER A 317 -7.37 -4.21 -4.43
N LEU A 318 -7.22 -4.74 -5.64
CA LEU A 318 -7.89 -4.23 -6.84
C LEU A 318 -8.30 -5.39 -7.73
N ARG A 319 -9.46 -5.31 -8.39
CA ARG A 319 -9.87 -6.32 -9.35
C ARG A 319 -9.00 -6.21 -10.60
N ALA A 320 -8.30 -7.28 -10.98
CA ALA A 320 -7.33 -7.22 -12.08
C ALA A 320 -8.00 -6.85 -13.42
N GLY A 321 -9.22 -7.32 -13.66
CA GLY A 321 -10.00 -6.98 -14.86
C GLY A 321 -10.40 -5.50 -14.99
N GLU A 322 -10.33 -4.72 -13.90
CA GLU A 322 -10.60 -3.27 -13.91
C GLU A 322 -9.33 -2.44 -14.16
N CYS A 323 -8.18 -3.09 -14.26
CA CYS A 323 -6.88 -2.45 -14.31
C CYS A 323 -6.07 -2.90 -15.54
N THR A 324 -5.15 -2.06 -16.02
CA THR A 324 -4.29 -2.42 -17.17
C THR A 324 -2.96 -2.99 -16.70
N GLY A 325 -2.63 -4.21 -17.13
CA GLY A 325 -1.32 -4.84 -16.86
C GLY A 325 -1.25 -5.65 -15.57
N TYR A 326 -2.39 -5.85 -14.89
CA TYR A 326 -2.48 -6.61 -13.64
C TYR A 326 -2.66 -8.08 -13.97
N GLN A 327 -2.05 -8.95 -13.17
CA GLN A 327 -2.29 -10.38 -13.23
C GLN A 327 -3.33 -10.75 -12.17
N GLU A 328 -4.30 -11.57 -12.57
CA GLU A 328 -5.28 -12.14 -11.66
C GLU A 328 -4.60 -13.05 -10.63
N ASP A 329 -5.10 -13.01 -9.40
CA ASP A 329 -4.66 -13.87 -8.30
C ASP A 329 -3.17 -13.75 -7.99
N CYS A 330 -2.64 -12.53 -8.15
CA CYS A 330 -1.25 -12.18 -7.87
C CYS A 330 -1.12 -11.20 -6.70
N ILE A 331 -0.07 -11.41 -5.92
CA ILE A 331 0.36 -10.56 -4.82
C ILE A 331 1.62 -9.81 -5.25
N TYR A 332 1.53 -8.50 -5.35
CA TYR A 332 2.63 -7.58 -5.60
C TYR A 332 3.16 -7.10 -4.26
N PHE A 333 4.37 -7.50 -3.88
CA PHE A 333 4.98 -7.13 -2.62
C PHE A 333 6.23 -6.30 -2.85
N MET A 334 6.47 -5.37 -1.95
CA MET A 334 7.65 -4.50 -1.96
C MET A 334 8.60 -4.83 -0.82
N CYS A 335 9.84 -4.35 -0.91
CA CYS A 335 10.77 -4.40 0.20
C CYS A 335 10.38 -3.36 1.26
N ASP A 336 9.81 -3.83 2.37
CA ASP A 336 9.35 -3.05 3.53
C ASP A 336 10.29 -3.21 4.75
N TYR A 337 11.54 -3.58 4.50
CA TYR A 337 12.59 -3.57 5.50
C TYR A 337 13.00 -2.13 5.86
N PRO A 338 13.46 -1.88 7.11
CA PRO A 338 14.14 -0.64 7.44
C PRO A 338 15.21 -0.32 6.39
N TRP A 339 15.13 0.87 5.81
CA TRP A 339 16.04 1.25 4.75
C TRP A 339 17.41 1.58 5.32
N PRO A 340 18.50 0.98 4.80
CA PRO A 340 19.84 1.42 5.15
C PRO A 340 20.09 2.83 4.62
N LYS A 341 21.10 3.50 5.18
CA LYS A 341 21.56 4.82 4.69
C LYS A 341 22.00 4.79 3.22
N TYR A 342 22.34 3.62 2.69
CA TYR A 342 22.73 3.43 1.30
C TYR A 342 22.18 2.09 0.80
N SER A 343 21.41 2.10 -0.29
CA SER A 343 20.98 0.88 -0.98
C SER A 343 21.15 1.08 -2.49
N ALA A 344 21.84 0.14 -3.13
CA ALA A 344 22.11 0.20 -4.57
C ALA A 344 20.90 -0.22 -5.42
N ASN A 345 19.98 -1.01 -4.85
CA ASN A 345 18.79 -1.50 -5.54
C ASN A 345 17.54 -1.13 -4.73
N PRO A 346 16.69 -0.20 -5.20
CA PRO A 346 15.52 0.22 -4.45
C PRO A 346 14.40 -0.81 -4.38
N LEU A 347 14.43 -1.83 -5.23
CA LEU A 347 13.43 -2.90 -5.22
C LEU A 347 13.81 -4.03 -4.26
N ARG A 348 15.11 -4.29 -4.02
CA ARG A 348 15.63 -5.37 -3.15
C ARG A 348 14.87 -6.70 -3.32
N ASP A 349 14.00 -7.01 -2.37
CA ASP A 349 13.14 -8.19 -2.30
C ASP A 349 11.70 -7.92 -2.76
N ALA A 350 11.49 -7.01 -3.70
CA ALA A 350 10.18 -6.78 -4.28
C ALA A 350 9.89 -7.81 -5.38
N GLY A 351 8.67 -8.31 -5.43
CA GLY A 351 8.28 -9.37 -6.35
C GLY A 351 6.79 -9.47 -6.58
N VAL A 352 6.42 -10.42 -7.43
CA VAL A 352 5.05 -10.84 -7.67
C VAL A 352 4.95 -12.32 -7.31
N TYR A 353 3.93 -12.68 -6.54
CA TYR A 353 3.64 -14.06 -6.20
C TYR A 353 2.26 -14.42 -6.75
N ASN A 354 2.19 -15.43 -7.60
CA ASN A 354 0.92 -15.93 -8.10
C ASN A 354 0.39 -17.00 -7.15
N VAL A 355 -0.78 -16.76 -6.56
CA VAL A 355 -1.35 -17.59 -5.50
C VAL A 355 -1.81 -18.95 -6.03
N ARG A 356 -2.30 -19.01 -7.28
CA ARG A 356 -2.85 -20.26 -7.85
C ARG A 356 -1.78 -21.30 -8.15
N ASN A 357 -0.63 -20.86 -8.66
CA ASN A 357 0.45 -21.76 -9.08
C ASN A 357 1.66 -21.71 -8.13
N GLU A 358 1.58 -20.88 -7.09
CA GLU A 358 2.60 -20.70 -6.06
C GLU A 358 3.98 -20.28 -6.60
N THR A 359 4.01 -19.50 -7.69
CA THR A 359 5.27 -19.08 -8.34
C THR A 359 5.62 -17.62 -8.04
N PHE A 360 6.93 -17.38 -7.93
CA PHE A 360 7.50 -16.04 -7.84
C PHE A 360 7.93 -15.53 -9.22
N LEU A 361 7.62 -14.26 -9.48
CA LEU A 361 8.08 -13.49 -10.62
C LEU A 361 8.76 -12.21 -10.11
N PRO A 362 9.76 -11.68 -10.83
CA PRO A 362 10.35 -10.41 -10.47
C PRO A 362 9.32 -9.28 -10.67
N LEU A 363 9.36 -8.25 -9.81
CA LEU A 363 8.43 -7.12 -9.92
C LEU A 363 8.60 -6.35 -11.24
N MET A 364 9.84 -6.26 -11.76
CA MET A 364 10.14 -5.72 -13.07
C MET A 364 10.89 -6.75 -13.93
N SER A 365 10.65 -6.74 -15.23
CA SER A 365 11.43 -7.56 -16.18
C SER A 365 12.87 -7.04 -16.27
N GLY A 366 13.86 -7.94 -16.22
CA GLY A 366 15.29 -7.67 -15.97
C GLY A 366 16.07 -6.77 -16.95
N THR A 367 15.42 -6.04 -17.84
CA THR A 367 16.03 -5.03 -18.74
C THR A 367 16.00 -3.61 -18.20
N THR A 368 15.21 -3.31 -17.17
CA THR A 368 15.11 -1.97 -16.57
C THR A 368 15.89 -1.90 -15.27
N ALA A 369 17.15 -1.49 -15.37
CA ALA A 369 17.95 -1.15 -14.18
C ALA A 369 17.36 0.12 -13.54
N VAL A 370 16.85 0.01 -12.31
CA VAL A 370 16.54 1.21 -11.52
C VAL A 370 17.88 1.85 -11.12
N PRO A 371 18.12 3.13 -11.41
CA PRO A 371 19.38 3.78 -11.04
C PRO A 371 19.60 3.68 -9.51
N PRO A 372 20.84 3.43 -9.05
CA PRO A 372 21.16 3.55 -7.63
C PRO A 372 20.88 4.98 -7.16
N ARG A 373 20.23 5.13 -5.99
CA ARG A 373 19.77 6.44 -5.51
C ARG A 373 20.21 6.70 -4.08
N HIS A 374 20.44 7.97 -3.76
CA HIS A 374 20.72 8.41 -2.40
C HIS A 374 19.51 8.10 -1.49
N ALA A 375 19.77 7.69 -0.25
CA ALA A 375 18.71 7.60 0.74
C ALA A 375 18.19 9.02 1.02
N GLY A 376 16.95 9.28 0.62
CA GLY A 376 16.18 10.39 1.16
C GLY A 376 15.28 9.90 2.30
N GLN A 377 14.46 10.79 2.83
CA GLN A 377 13.64 10.54 4.02
C GLN A 377 12.30 9.88 3.70
N TRP A 378 12.01 9.60 2.43
CA TRP A 378 10.73 9.02 2.03
C TRP A 378 10.67 7.52 2.32
N ARG A 379 9.54 7.09 2.86
CA ARG A 379 9.19 5.70 3.04
C ARG A 379 8.58 5.16 1.73
N PRO A 380 9.08 4.03 1.22
CA PRO A 380 8.45 3.37 0.07
C PRO A 380 7.01 2.94 0.39
N THR A 381 6.10 3.17 -0.55
CA THR A 381 4.69 2.78 -0.46
C THR A 381 4.06 2.69 -1.86
N TRP A 382 2.96 1.95 -1.97
CA TRP A 382 2.17 1.82 -3.20
C TRP A 382 1.25 3.02 -3.40
N TYR A 383 1.56 3.87 -4.39
CA TYR A 383 0.71 4.97 -4.78
C TYR A 383 -0.20 4.57 -5.95
N PHE A 384 -1.51 4.80 -5.83
CA PHE A 384 -2.50 4.43 -6.85
C PHE A 384 -2.93 5.67 -7.63
N PRO A 385 -2.43 5.91 -8.86
CA PRO A 385 -2.79 7.09 -9.61
C PRO A 385 -4.26 7.06 -10.02
N PRO A 386 -4.91 8.23 -10.21
CA PRO A 386 -6.26 8.28 -10.76
C PRO A 386 -6.32 7.81 -12.22
N GLU A 387 -7.50 7.42 -12.70
CA GLU A 387 -7.73 7.00 -14.09
C GLU A 387 -7.33 8.07 -15.12
N ALA A 388 -7.51 9.33 -14.73
CA ALA A 388 -7.29 10.52 -15.53
C ALA A 388 -6.74 11.64 -14.64
N VAL A 389 -5.86 12.45 -15.24
CA VAL A 389 -5.35 13.72 -14.69
C VAL A 389 -5.81 14.85 -15.61
#